data_AF-A0A8X6L804-F1
#
_entry.id   AF-A0A8X6L804-F1
#
_cell.length_a   1.000
_cell.length_b   1.000
_cell.length_c   1.000
_cell.angle_alpha   90.00
_cell.angle_beta   90.00
_cell.angle_gamma   90.00
#
_symmetry.space_group_name_H-M   'P 1'
#
loop_
_entity.id
_entity.type
_entity.pdbx_description
1 polymer ?
#
loop_
_entity_poly.entity_id
_entity_poly.type
_entity_poly.pdbx_seq_one_letter_code
_entity_poly.pdbx_strand_id
1 'polypeptide(L)' 'MMLSNCHEVKYPKVNRTMKDGSKEEFESPVAIDFYNKIMGGEDLEDQIANVYELNRKSCKWRKKVLFRL' A
#
# COMPACT_ATOMS: atom_id res chain seq x y z
N MET A 1 3.54 -4.97 14.27
CA MET A 1 4.70 -5.87 14.29
C MET A 1 4.86 -6.45 12.90
N MET A 2 6.06 -6.44 12.32
CA MET A 2 6.32 -6.84 10.93
C MET A 2 7.22 -8.08 10.93
N LEU A 3 6.92 -9.05 10.08
CA LEU A 3 7.66 -10.31 9.95
C LEU A 3 8.29 -10.35 8.56
N SER A 4 9.58 -10.66 8.49
CA SER A 4 10.29 -10.85 7.23
C SER A 4 11.24 -12.03 7.33
N ASN A 5 11.22 -12.90 6.32
CA ASN A 5 12.10 -14.07 6.23
C ASN A 5 13.42 -13.71 5.51
N CYS A 6 13.37 -12.80 4.54
CA CYS A 6 14.47 -12.52 3.63
C CYS A 6 15.38 -11.34 4.02
N HIS A 7 15.07 -10.62 5.10
CA HIS A 7 15.83 -9.43 5.52
C HIS A 7 16.54 -9.66 6.85
N GLU A 8 17.80 -9.25 6.90
CA GLU A 8 18.56 -9.14 8.15
C GLU A 8 18.04 -7.98 9.02
N VAL A 9 18.30 -8.08 10.33
CA VAL A 9 17.96 -7.04 11.31
C VAL A 9 18.93 -5.87 11.18
N LYS A 10 18.68 -5.02 10.17
CA LYS A 10 19.45 -3.81 9.86
C LYS A 10 18.56 -2.57 9.94
N TYR A 11 19.11 -1.50 10.49
CA TYR A 11 18.42 -0.21 10.70
C TYR A 11 19.19 0.92 10.01
N PRO A 12 19.11 1.04 8.66
CA PRO A 12 19.66 2.19 7.97
C PRO A 12 19.00 3.50 8.41
N LYS A 13 19.75 4.59 8.29
CA LYS A 13 19.22 5.94 8.42
C LYS A 13 18.45 6.34 7.17
N VAL A 14 17.25 6.86 7.37
CA VAL A 14 16.34 7.28 6.31
C VAL A 14 15.93 8.73 6.58
N ASN A 15 16.03 9.58 5.57
CA ASN A 15 15.60 10.97 5.67
C ASN A 15 14.08 11.05 5.57
N ARG A 16 13.43 11.69 6.53
CA ARG A 16 12.00 11.97 6.50
C ARG A 16 11.76 13.47 6.61
N THR A 17 10.78 13.95 5.86
CA THR A 17 10.33 15.33 5.94
C THR A 17 9.28 15.45 7.05
N MET A 18 9.54 16.32 8.02
CA MET A 18 8.62 16.63 9.11
C MET A 18 7.48 17.53 8.60
N LYS A 19 6.43 17.66 9.42
CA LYS A 19 5.29 18.53 9.09
C LYS A 19 5.69 19.99 8.87
N ASP A 20 6.76 20.42 9.55
CA ASP A 20 7.30 21.77 9.45
C ASP A 20 8.23 21.97 8.23
N GLY A 21 8.39 20.94 7.39
CA GLY A 21 9.23 20.97 6.19
C GLY A 21 10.73 20.70 6.43
N SER A 22 11.17 20.59 7.70
CA SER A 22 12.53 20.16 8.04
C SER A 22 12.76 18.69 7.63
N LYS A 23 13.99 18.34 7.27
CA LYS A 23 14.41 16.96 6.99
C LYS A 23 15.22 16.44 8.15
N GLU A 24 14.81 15.31 8.70
CA GLU A 24 15.50 14.65 9.82
C GLU A 24 15.84 13.20 9.47
N GLU A 25 16.95 12.72 10.04
CA GLU A 25 17.39 11.33 9.89
C GLU A 25 16.72 10.45 10.94
N PHE A 26 16.08 9.37 10.49
CA PHE A 26 15.47 8.36 11.36
C PHE A 26 16.04 6.98 11.06
N GLU A 27 16.23 6.18 12.09
CA GLU A 27 16.54 4.77 11.91
C GLU A 27 15.26 4.01 11.54
N SER A 28 15.30 3.24 10.45
CA SER A 28 14.18 2.41 10.03
C SER A 28 14.65 1.03 9.57
N PRO A 29 13.98 -0.07 9.97
CA PRO A 29 14.33 -1.39 9.49
C PRO A 29 14.26 -1.49 7.96
N VAL A 30 15.23 -2.17 7.34
CA VAL A 30 15.26 -2.42 5.88
C VAL A 30 13.96 -3.08 5.42
N ALA A 31 13.45 -4.04 6.20
CA ALA A 31 12.22 -4.76 5.87
C ALA A 31 11.01 -3.82 5.75
N ILE A 32 10.92 -2.79 6.58
CA ILE A 32 9.81 -1.82 6.54
C ILE A 32 9.90 -0.96 5.27
N ASP A 33 11.10 -0.47 4.92
CA ASP A 33 11.29 0.31 3.70
C ASP A 33 10.96 -0.51 2.44
N PHE A 34 11.41 -1.77 2.40
CA PHE A 34 11.09 -2.70 1.33
C PHE A 34 9.58 -2.95 1.20
N TYR A 35 8.90 -3.21 2.34
CA TYR A 35 7.46 -3.42 2.36
C TYR A 35 6.71 -2.18 1.88
N ASN A 36 7.06 -0.98 2.35
CA ASN A 36 6.40 0.25 1.93
C ASN A 36 6.55 0.55 0.43
N LYS A 37 7.63 0.09 -0.21
CA LYS A 37 7.84 0.24 -1.66
C LYS A 37 6.97 -0.69 -2.51
N ILE A 38 6.57 -1.84 -1.97
CA ILE A 38 5.83 -2.87 -2.71
C ILE A 38 4.34 -2.85 -2.36
N MET A 39 4.02 -2.52 -1.11
CA MET A 39 2.64 -2.45 -0.66
C MET A 39 1.86 -1.32 -1.31
N GLY A 40 0.55 -1.50 -1.35
CA GLY A 40 -0.38 -0.54 -1.95
C GLY A 40 -0.60 -0.77 -3.45
N GLY A 41 -0.01 -1.80 -4.06
CA GLY A 41 -0.33 -2.18 -5.45
C GLY A 41 -1.80 -2.58 -5.63
N GLU A 42 -2.31 -3.45 -4.76
CA GLU A 42 -3.73 -3.85 -4.75
C GLU A 42 -4.66 -2.67 -4.41
N ASP A 43 -4.29 -1.85 -3.44
CA ASP A 43 -5.06 -0.63 -3.10
C ASP A 43 -5.08 0.37 -4.28
N LEU A 44 -3.96 0.51 -4.99
CA LEU A 44 -3.86 1.37 -6.18
C LEU A 44 -4.72 0.81 -7.32
N GLU A 45 -4.71 -0.51 -7.52
CA GLU A 45 -5.56 -1.17 -8.50
C GLU A 45 -7.04 -0.99 -8.19
N ASP A 46 -7.47 -1.18 -6.93
CA ASP A 46 -8.87 -0.96 -6.52
C ASP A 46 -9.25 0.53 -6.64
N GLN A 47 -8.34 1.47 -6.34
CA GLN A 47 -8.57 2.90 -6.59
C GLN A 47 -8.81 3.20 -8.08
N ILE A 48 -7.99 2.64 -8.97
CA ILE A 48 -8.15 2.81 -10.42
C ILE A 48 -9.46 2.16 -10.88
N ALA A 49 -9.75 0.94 -10.43
CA ALA A 49 -10.97 0.22 -10.78
C ALA A 49 -12.22 0.98 -10.32
N ASN A 50 -12.20 1.59 -9.13
CA ASN A 50 -13.30 2.38 -8.58
C ASN A 50 -13.60 3.62 -9.44
N VAL A 51 -12.59 4.31 -9.96
CA VAL A 51 -12.78 5.48 -10.85
C VAL A 51 -13.56 5.11 -12.12
N TYR A 52 -13.41 3.89 -12.61
CA TYR A 52 -14.06 3.40 -13.84
C TYR A 52 -15.16 2.36 -13.56
N GLU A 53 -15.65 2.25 -12.33
CA GLU A 53 -16.54 1.17 -11.92
C GLU A 53 -17.92 1.28 -12.61
N LEU A 54 -18.26 0.28 -13.42
CA LEU A 54 -19.59 0.14 -14.04
C LEU A 54 -20.56 -0.59 -13.10
N ASN A 55 -20.95 0.07 -12.02
CA ASN A 55 -21.84 -0.54 -11.03
C ASN A 55 -23.33 -0.34 -11.37
N ARG A 56 -24.09 -1.45 -11.44
CA ARG A 56 -25.55 -1.43 -11.63
C ARG A 56 -26.27 -1.92 -10.38
N LYS A 57 -27.30 -1.18 -9.94
CA LYS A 57 -28.17 -1.61 -8.83
C LYS A 57 -28.82 -2.95 -9.17
N SER A 58 -28.57 -3.98 -8.36
CA SER A 58 -29.19 -5.28 -8.49
C SER A 58 -29.27 -6.01 -7.15
N CYS A 59 -30.37 -6.73 -6.91
CA CYS A 59 -30.54 -7.59 -5.75
C CYS A 59 -29.81 -8.94 -5.89
N LYS A 60 -29.24 -9.25 -7.06
CA LYS A 60 -28.54 -10.54 -7.31
C LYS A 60 -27.02 -10.33 -7.21
N TRP A 61 -26.39 -10.86 -6.15
CA TRP A 61 -24.95 -10.69 -5.89
C TRP A 61 -24.05 -11.13 -7.05
N ARG A 62 -24.39 -12.23 -7.74
CA ARG A 62 -23.63 -12.72 -8.91
C ARG A 62 -23.51 -11.71 -10.05
N LYS A 63 -24.48 -10.80 -10.20
CA LYS A 63 -24.41 -9.73 -11.21
C LYS A 63 -23.35 -8.70 -10.83
N LYS A 64 -23.12 -8.45 -9.54
CA LYS A 64 -22.06 -7.55 -9.08
C LYS A 64 -20.67 -8.11 -9.39
N VAL A 65 -20.49 -9.42 -9.20
CA VAL A 65 -19.22 -10.09 -9.55
C VAL A 65 -18.93 -9.97 -11.05
N LEU A 66 -19.94 -10.15 -11.91
CA LEU A 66 -19.76 -9.99 -13.36
C LEU A 66 -19.32 -8.58 -13.78
N PHE A 67 -19.73 -7.52 -13.06
CA PHE A 67 -19.31 -6.15 -13.34
C PHE A 67 -17.95 -5.79 -12.72
N ARG A 68 -17.39 -6.68 -11.90
CA ARG A 68 -16.11 -6.53 -11.20
C ARG A 68 -15.04 -7.51 -11.71
N LEU A 69 -15.38 -8.32 -12.71
CA LEU A 69 -14.50 -9.22 -13.47
C LEU A 69 -14.15 -8.57 -14.81
#